data_AF-A0A6J2YMF1-F1
#
_entry.id   AF-A0A6J2YMF1-F1
#
_cell.length_a   1.000
_cell.length_b   1.000
_cell.length_c   1.000
_cell.angle_alpha   90.00
_cell.angle_beta   90.00
_cell.angle_gamma   90.00
#
_symmetry.space_group_name_H-M   'P 1'
#
loop_
_entity.id
_entity.type
_entity.pdbx_description
1 polymer ?
#
loop_
_entity_poly.entity_id
_entity_poly.type
_entity_poly.pdbx_seq_one_letter_code
_entity_poly.pdbx_strand_id
1 'polypeptide(L)'
;MFRIISLFLLVGAIACNEVILVDRLRMEFLNMEEELWKYVLWETPNIDLGDSELYLVNKFSEYDERIKQMPEDILLGLNPIKHIHSFILLYPELRQTENLYEKFRQYLQDQKNATLGDKRLIENMVDSDEIIRDISNKKMGANVTVHNVYDLTFGSENMILKIFEFLEDDYYCKDMFQSQRQVYYNLYNAVALNGLKSYVMLQFVNLMRQVEQGGKGNYTDEAIIIRNNFERRVNETMTVFRGAMELATDKLWRCDPKYHSLGETYDEFTRLLQGHVQNEVDMNPRGTCTKNCAAYYTSKNYGCYDEDSDYCTNMEKCNGKFSAVTSSKATWKFAHLKHVVGDTILSSSRAASTTESSQVAGRNQLTVGTDGSFTVPTVCAFATTPTSILTDSSI
;
A
#
# COMPACT_ATOMS: atom_id res chain seq x y z
N MET A 1 2.64 -52.47 -7.91
CA MET A 1 4.09 -52.26 -7.71
C MET A 1 4.31 -50.92 -6.98
N PHE A 2 3.80 -50.82 -5.74
CA PHE A 2 3.87 -49.61 -4.92
C PHE A 2 4.41 -49.99 -3.54
N ARG A 3 5.71 -49.80 -3.33
CA ARG A 3 6.34 -49.67 -2.01
C ARG A 3 7.70 -49.00 -2.18
N ILE A 4 7.80 -47.73 -1.83
CA ILE A 4 8.89 -47.22 -0.97
C ILE A 4 8.25 -46.19 -0.04
N ILE A 5 8.07 -46.61 1.21
CA ILE A 5 7.80 -45.75 2.36
C ILE A 5 9.13 -45.06 2.65
N SER A 6 9.19 -43.72 2.51
CA SER A 6 10.23 -42.93 3.17
C SER A 6 9.56 -42.09 4.25
N LEU A 7 9.72 -42.58 5.46
CA LEU A 7 9.29 -42.00 6.72
C LEU A 7 10.16 -40.76 6.99
N PHE A 8 9.63 -39.55 6.79
CA PHE A 8 10.17 -38.35 7.45
C PHE A 8 9.28 -38.02 8.64
N LEU A 9 9.62 -38.59 9.79
CA LEU A 9 9.25 -38.07 11.09
C LEU A 9 10.10 -36.82 11.36
N LEU A 10 9.48 -35.65 11.26
CA LEU A 10 9.92 -34.43 11.94
C LEU A 10 8.71 -33.87 12.69
N VAL A 11 8.49 -34.39 13.89
CA VAL A 11 7.77 -33.66 14.94
C VAL A 11 8.75 -32.63 15.47
N GLY A 12 8.52 -31.36 15.12
CA GLY A 12 9.33 -30.24 15.60
C GLY A 12 8.76 -28.92 15.09
N ALA A 13 8.12 -28.17 15.99
CA ALA A 13 7.55 -26.84 15.83
C ALA A 13 6.21 -26.75 15.04
N ILE A 14 5.10 -27.04 15.72
CA ILE A 14 3.85 -26.31 15.47
C ILE A 14 4.04 -24.91 16.05
N ALA A 15 4.78 -24.07 15.33
CA ALA A 15 4.35 -22.69 15.22
C ALA A 15 3.08 -22.77 14.37
N CYS A 16 1.96 -22.23 14.83
CA CYS A 16 0.79 -22.02 13.98
C CYS A 16 1.17 -21.04 12.85
N ASN A 17 1.85 -21.53 11.82
CA ASN A 17 1.83 -20.90 10.52
C ASN A 17 0.43 -21.20 9.98
N GLU A 18 -0.47 -20.23 10.10
CA GLU A 18 -1.75 -20.29 9.41
C GLU A 18 -1.47 -20.52 7.92
N VAL A 19 -1.73 -21.74 7.45
CA VAL A 19 -1.63 -22.08 6.04
C VAL A 19 -2.68 -21.25 5.31
N ILE A 20 -2.23 -20.46 4.34
CA ILE A 20 -3.09 -19.61 3.50
C ILE A 20 -4.20 -20.48 2.90
N LEU A 21 -5.42 -19.93 2.82
CA LEU A 21 -6.61 -20.69 2.43
C LEU A 21 -6.43 -21.47 1.11
N VAL A 22 -5.85 -20.84 0.08
CA VAL A 22 -5.60 -21.49 -1.21
C VAL A 22 -4.69 -22.72 -1.11
N ASP A 23 -3.69 -22.68 -0.23
CA ASP A 23 -2.80 -23.82 0.01
C ASP A 23 -3.46 -24.94 0.79
N ARG A 24 -4.34 -24.58 1.74
CA ARG A 24 -5.16 -25.57 2.44
C ARG A 24 -6.06 -26.30 1.45
N LEU A 25 -6.80 -25.57 0.62
CA LEU A 25 -7.67 -26.13 -0.41
C LEU A 25 -6.90 -27.05 -1.36
N ARG A 26 -5.70 -26.62 -1.79
CA ARG A 26 -4.80 -27.45 -2.60
C ARG A 26 -4.47 -28.78 -1.92
N MET A 27 -4.06 -28.77 -0.65
CA MET A 27 -3.72 -30.00 0.08
C MET A 27 -4.93 -30.92 0.25
N GLU A 28 -6.11 -30.35 0.52
CA GLU A 28 -7.37 -31.09 0.59
C GLU A 28 -7.71 -31.75 -0.74
N PHE A 29 -7.52 -31.05 -1.86
CA PHE A 29 -7.76 -31.62 -3.18
C PHE A 29 -6.81 -32.77 -3.50
N LEU A 30 -5.50 -32.63 -3.21
CA LEU A 30 -4.53 -33.69 -3.47
C LEU A 30 -4.87 -34.98 -2.71
N ASN A 31 -5.36 -34.87 -1.47
CA ASN A 31 -5.82 -36.02 -0.71
C ASN A 31 -7.07 -36.66 -1.35
N MET A 32 -8.07 -35.84 -1.71
CA MET A 32 -9.27 -36.31 -2.37
C MET A 32 -8.95 -36.98 -3.72
N GLU A 33 -8.07 -36.39 -4.51
CA GLU A 33 -7.63 -36.90 -5.82
C GLU A 33 -7.04 -38.32 -5.71
N GLU A 34 -6.22 -38.59 -4.70
CA GLU A 34 -5.66 -39.92 -4.46
C GLU A 34 -6.73 -40.97 -4.13
N GLU A 35 -7.77 -40.57 -3.39
CA GLU A 35 -8.92 -41.43 -3.09
C GLU A 35 -9.75 -41.69 -4.35
N LEU A 36 -9.98 -40.66 -5.18
CA LEU A 36 -10.72 -40.78 -6.44
C LEU A 36 -10.01 -41.68 -7.45
N TRP A 37 -8.70 -41.55 -7.62
CA TRP A 37 -7.95 -42.46 -8.50
C TRP A 37 -7.96 -43.90 -8.00
N LYS A 38 -7.96 -44.14 -6.68
CA LYS A 38 -8.14 -45.48 -6.14
C LYS A 38 -9.54 -46.02 -6.49
N TYR A 39 -10.59 -45.25 -6.23
CA TYR A 39 -11.94 -45.63 -6.60
C TYR A 39 -12.03 -45.97 -8.10
N VAL A 40 -11.54 -45.07 -8.96
CA VAL A 40 -11.64 -45.22 -10.41
C VAL A 40 -10.90 -46.45 -10.93
N LEU A 41 -9.73 -46.78 -10.37
CA LEU A 41 -8.91 -47.90 -10.83
C LEU A 41 -9.35 -49.26 -10.28
N TRP A 42 -9.88 -49.30 -9.05
CA TRP A 42 -10.10 -50.56 -8.33
C TRP A 42 -11.58 -50.93 -8.17
N GLU A 43 -12.49 -49.95 -8.11
CA GLU A 43 -13.91 -50.18 -7.78
C GLU A 43 -14.82 -50.11 -9.01
N THR A 44 -14.62 -49.11 -9.88
CA THR A 44 -15.40 -48.88 -11.11
C THR A 44 -15.60 -50.09 -12.03
N PRO A 45 -14.61 -50.99 -12.22
CA PRO A 45 -14.81 -52.15 -13.09
C PRO A 45 -15.96 -53.07 -12.67
N ASN A 46 -16.47 -52.93 -11.45
CA ASN A 46 -17.57 -53.71 -10.88
C ASN A 46 -18.86 -52.89 -10.65
N ILE A 47 -18.90 -51.61 -11.06
CA ILE A 47 -19.98 -50.67 -10.81
C ILE A 47 -20.57 -50.21 -12.16
N ASP A 48 -21.85 -49.85 -12.19
CA ASP A 48 -22.47 -49.26 -13.37
C ASP A 48 -21.79 -47.93 -13.75
N LEU A 49 -21.75 -47.63 -15.06
CA LEU A 49 -21.13 -46.42 -15.57
C LEU A 49 -21.78 -45.16 -14.99
N GLY A 50 -23.12 -45.11 -14.94
CA GLY A 50 -23.85 -43.94 -14.44
C GLY A 50 -23.63 -43.70 -12.96
N ASP A 51 -23.56 -44.77 -12.16
CA ASP A 51 -23.27 -44.68 -10.72
C ASP A 51 -21.84 -44.17 -10.46
N SER A 52 -20.89 -44.57 -11.31
CA SER A 52 -19.49 -44.14 -11.23
C SER A 52 -19.30 -42.67 -11.61
N GLU A 53 -19.95 -42.21 -12.67
CA GLU A 53 -19.96 -40.80 -13.08
C GLU A 53 -20.62 -39.93 -11.99
N LEU A 54 -21.76 -40.38 -11.45
CA LEU A 54 -22.46 -39.67 -10.39
C LEU A 54 -21.61 -39.56 -9.11
N TYR A 55 -20.86 -40.60 -8.76
CA TYR A 55 -19.93 -40.57 -7.64
C TYR A 55 -18.87 -39.47 -7.82
N LEU A 56 -18.26 -39.39 -9.01
CA LEU A 56 -17.29 -38.34 -9.33
C LEU A 56 -17.93 -36.94 -9.25
N VAL A 57 -19.09 -36.74 -9.88
CA VAL A 57 -19.82 -35.47 -9.85
C VAL A 57 -20.10 -35.02 -8.41
N ASN A 58 -20.56 -35.92 -7.55
CA ASN A 58 -20.83 -35.60 -6.14
C ASN A 58 -19.57 -35.17 -5.39
N LYS A 59 -18.45 -35.88 -5.58
CA LYS A 59 -17.18 -35.53 -4.92
C LYS A 59 -16.61 -34.20 -5.38
N PHE A 60 -16.67 -33.91 -6.67
CA PHE A 60 -16.26 -32.60 -7.19
C PHE A 60 -17.21 -31.48 -6.75
N SER A 61 -18.52 -31.75 -6.63
CA SER A 61 -19.49 -30.80 -6.09
C SER A 61 -19.21 -30.49 -4.61
N GLU A 62 -18.93 -31.50 -3.78
CA GLU A 62 -18.52 -31.32 -2.38
C GLU A 62 -17.26 -30.45 -2.26
N TYR A 63 -16.30 -30.64 -3.16
CA TYR A 63 -15.07 -29.86 -3.17
C TYR A 63 -15.28 -28.42 -3.70
N ASP A 64 -16.16 -28.20 -4.68
CA ASP A 64 -16.51 -26.86 -5.16
C ASP A 64 -17.11 -25.99 -4.04
N GLU A 65 -17.93 -26.56 -3.14
CA GLU A 65 -18.42 -25.84 -1.96
C GLU A 65 -17.29 -25.33 -1.05
N ARG A 66 -16.15 -26.02 -1.02
CA ARG A 66 -14.96 -25.55 -0.29
C ARG A 66 -14.25 -24.43 -1.04
N ILE A 67 -14.14 -24.52 -2.36
CA ILE A 67 -13.55 -23.47 -3.19
C ILE A 67 -14.32 -22.14 -3.05
N LYS A 68 -15.64 -22.17 -2.83
CA LYS A 68 -16.45 -20.96 -2.57
C LYS A 68 -16.05 -20.17 -1.32
N GLN A 69 -15.23 -20.73 -0.43
CA GLN A 69 -14.65 -19.97 0.68
C GLN A 69 -13.64 -18.91 0.21
N MET A 70 -13.10 -19.07 -1.00
CA MET A 70 -12.26 -18.05 -1.63
C MET A 70 -13.12 -16.83 -2.00
N PRO A 71 -12.64 -15.59 -1.78
CA PRO A 71 -13.35 -14.40 -2.20
C PRO A 71 -13.65 -14.43 -3.71
N GLU A 72 -14.91 -14.22 -4.10
CA GLU A 72 -15.31 -14.15 -5.52
C GLU A 72 -14.53 -13.05 -6.26
N ASP A 73 -14.24 -11.96 -5.55
CA ASP A 73 -13.57 -10.77 -6.06
C ASP A 73 -12.06 -10.76 -5.82
N ILE A 74 -11.40 -11.92 -5.88
CA ILE A 74 -9.94 -12.01 -5.66
C ILE A 74 -9.13 -11.09 -6.58
N LEU A 75 -9.66 -10.82 -7.78
CA LEU A 75 -9.07 -9.91 -8.77
C LEU A 75 -9.21 -8.42 -8.38
N LEU A 76 -10.19 -8.03 -7.56
CA LEU A 76 -10.27 -6.65 -7.04
C LEU A 76 -9.06 -6.31 -6.16
N GLY A 77 -8.48 -7.31 -5.50
CA GLY A 77 -7.22 -7.19 -4.77
C GLY A 77 -6.02 -6.81 -5.65
N LEU A 78 -6.16 -6.91 -6.98
CA LEU A 78 -5.11 -6.60 -7.97
C LEU A 78 -5.29 -5.23 -8.63
N ASN A 79 -6.28 -4.44 -8.17
CA ASN A 79 -6.49 -3.08 -8.65
C ASN A 79 -5.22 -2.20 -8.63
N PRO A 80 -4.33 -2.27 -7.63
CA PRO A 80 -3.09 -1.49 -7.63
C PRO A 80 -2.20 -1.69 -8.87
N ILE A 81 -2.19 -2.90 -9.42
CA ILE A 81 -1.29 -3.30 -10.51
C ILE A 81 -2.01 -3.36 -11.86
N LYS A 82 -3.28 -2.93 -11.92
CA LYS A 82 -4.12 -3.05 -13.12
C LYS A 82 -3.59 -2.30 -14.35
N HIS A 83 -2.75 -1.29 -14.12
CA HIS A 83 -2.17 -0.44 -15.16
C HIS A 83 -0.82 -0.95 -15.68
N ILE A 84 -0.24 -1.97 -15.04
CA ILE A 84 0.99 -2.60 -15.52
C ILE A 84 0.68 -3.35 -16.81
N HIS A 85 1.45 -3.11 -17.87
CA HIS A 85 1.21 -3.73 -19.19
C HIS A 85 1.11 -5.27 -19.09
N SER A 86 2.02 -5.89 -18.36
CA SER A 86 2.02 -7.35 -18.13
C SER A 86 0.74 -7.84 -17.43
N PHE A 87 0.11 -7.01 -16.58
CA PHE A 87 -1.18 -7.38 -15.99
C PHE A 87 -2.33 -7.33 -16.99
N ILE A 88 -2.29 -6.40 -17.95
CA ILE A 88 -3.29 -6.33 -19.03
C ILE A 88 -3.28 -7.62 -19.86
N LEU A 89 -2.12 -8.28 -19.99
CA LEU A 89 -1.98 -9.59 -20.64
C LEU A 89 -2.38 -10.75 -19.72
N LEU A 90 -2.03 -10.69 -18.43
CA LEU A 90 -2.35 -11.75 -17.47
C LEU A 90 -3.87 -11.84 -17.16
N TYR A 91 -4.54 -10.69 -17.06
CA TYR A 91 -5.93 -10.61 -16.62
C TYR A 91 -6.90 -11.44 -17.49
N PRO A 92 -6.85 -11.39 -18.83
CA PRO A 92 -7.65 -12.25 -19.70
C PRO A 92 -7.45 -13.75 -19.44
N GLU A 93 -6.22 -14.19 -19.17
CA GLU A 93 -5.93 -15.61 -18.88
C GLU A 93 -6.50 -16.03 -17.52
N LEU A 94 -6.37 -15.17 -16.49
CA LEU A 94 -7.02 -15.39 -15.20
C LEU A 94 -8.54 -15.52 -15.37
N ARG A 95 -9.14 -14.63 -16.16
CA ARG A 95 -10.59 -14.63 -16.43
C ARG A 95 -11.03 -15.84 -17.25
N GLN A 96 -10.22 -16.28 -18.21
CA GLN A 96 -10.52 -17.47 -19.01
C GLN A 96 -10.65 -18.73 -18.15
N THR A 97 -9.77 -18.89 -17.15
CA THR A 97 -9.89 -19.99 -16.19
C THR A 97 -11.16 -19.87 -15.35
N GLU A 98 -11.52 -18.66 -14.94
CA GLU A 98 -12.77 -18.43 -14.20
C GLU A 98 -13.98 -18.84 -15.02
N ASN A 99 -14.06 -18.41 -16.28
CA ASN A 99 -15.17 -18.76 -17.17
C ASN A 99 -15.27 -20.28 -17.39
N LEU A 100 -14.14 -20.97 -17.58
CA LEU A 100 -14.12 -22.44 -17.68
C LEU A 100 -14.61 -23.11 -16.40
N TYR A 101 -14.18 -22.59 -15.24
CA TYR A 101 -14.55 -23.13 -13.95
C TYR A 101 -16.02 -22.87 -13.59
N GLU A 102 -16.57 -21.70 -13.95
CA GLU A 102 -18.00 -21.39 -13.85
C GLU A 102 -18.84 -22.38 -14.67
N LYS A 103 -18.43 -22.67 -15.91
CA LYS A 103 -19.10 -23.67 -16.75
C LYS A 103 -19.00 -25.08 -16.16
N PHE A 104 -17.84 -25.43 -15.59
CA PHE A 104 -17.66 -26.69 -14.87
C PHE A 104 -18.58 -26.81 -13.64
N ARG A 105 -18.71 -25.74 -12.86
CA ARG A 105 -19.64 -25.67 -11.72
C ARG A 105 -21.09 -25.84 -12.18
N GLN A 106 -21.49 -25.20 -13.28
CA GLN A 106 -22.83 -25.35 -13.85
C GLN A 106 -23.09 -26.82 -14.22
N TYR A 107 -22.14 -27.47 -14.90
CA TYR A 107 -22.22 -28.90 -15.20
C TYR A 107 -22.45 -29.75 -13.93
N LEU A 108 -21.66 -29.54 -12.87
CA LEU A 108 -21.82 -30.30 -11.61
C LEU A 108 -23.22 -30.12 -10.99
N GLN A 109 -23.76 -28.89 -11.06
CA GLN A 109 -25.09 -28.58 -10.53
C GLN A 109 -26.20 -29.21 -11.37
N ASP A 110 -26.10 -29.16 -12.70
CA ASP A 110 -27.07 -29.76 -13.62
C ASP A 110 -27.18 -31.27 -13.39
N GLN A 111 -26.05 -31.97 -13.27
CA GLN A 111 -26.01 -33.42 -13.02
C GLN A 111 -26.61 -33.81 -11.68
N LYS A 112 -26.39 -33.00 -10.64
CA LYS A 112 -26.98 -33.20 -9.30
C LYS A 112 -28.49 -32.94 -9.28
N ASN A 113 -28.97 -31.97 -10.04
CA ASN A 113 -30.40 -31.67 -10.14
C ASN A 113 -31.16 -32.73 -10.96
N ALA A 114 -30.55 -33.26 -12.02
CA ALA A 114 -31.13 -34.32 -12.84
C ALA A 114 -31.40 -35.62 -12.04
N THR A 115 -30.55 -35.91 -11.04
CA THR A 115 -30.71 -37.08 -10.16
C THR A 115 -31.81 -36.92 -9.10
N LEU A 116 -32.22 -35.68 -8.78
CA LEU A 116 -33.32 -35.38 -7.86
C LEU A 116 -34.72 -35.54 -8.48
N GLY A 117 -34.82 -35.97 -9.74
CA GLY A 117 -36.08 -36.40 -10.37
C GLY A 117 -36.80 -35.33 -11.20
N ASP A 118 -36.26 -34.13 -11.34
CA ASP A 118 -36.89 -33.06 -12.13
C ASP A 118 -36.37 -33.01 -13.58
N LYS A 119 -36.57 -34.11 -14.31
CA LYS A 119 -36.19 -34.26 -15.74
C LYS A 119 -36.86 -33.24 -16.68
N ARG A 120 -37.86 -32.48 -16.20
CA ARG A 120 -38.62 -31.49 -16.97
C ARG A 120 -37.94 -30.12 -17.06
N LEU A 121 -36.86 -29.88 -16.31
CA LEU A 121 -36.25 -28.54 -16.19
C LEU A 121 -35.08 -28.25 -17.14
N ILE A 122 -34.57 -29.20 -17.94
CA ILE A 122 -33.27 -28.97 -18.56
C ILE A 122 -33.19 -29.34 -20.04
N GLU A 123 -33.84 -28.52 -20.89
CA GLU A 123 -33.59 -28.50 -22.35
C GLU A 123 -32.16 -28.03 -22.72
N ASN A 124 -31.37 -27.57 -21.74
CA ASN A 124 -30.03 -26.97 -21.94
C ASN A 124 -28.96 -27.49 -20.95
N MET A 125 -28.97 -28.78 -20.57
CA MET A 125 -27.93 -29.32 -19.68
C MET A 125 -26.57 -29.19 -20.36
N VAL A 126 -25.56 -28.80 -19.60
CA VAL A 126 -24.18 -28.97 -20.06
C VAL A 126 -23.88 -30.47 -20.12
N ASP A 127 -23.51 -30.95 -21.30
CA ASP A 127 -23.14 -32.34 -21.54
C ASP A 127 -21.70 -32.63 -21.09
N SER A 128 -21.40 -33.88 -20.71
CA SER A 128 -20.05 -34.32 -20.33
C SER A 128 -19.06 -34.11 -21.49
N ASP A 129 -19.45 -34.43 -22.71
CA ASP A 129 -18.63 -34.23 -23.91
C ASP A 129 -18.30 -32.76 -24.16
N GLU A 130 -19.25 -31.86 -23.90
CA GLU A 130 -19.06 -30.43 -24.04
C GLU A 130 -18.05 -29.88 -23.02
N ILE A 131 -18.21 -30.22 -21.75
CA ILE A 131 -17.29 -29.74 -20.70
C ILE A 131 -15.89 -30.34 -20.88
N ILE A 132 -15.79 -31.62 -21.25
CA ILE A 132 -14.52 -32.30 -21.54
C ILE A 132 -13.80 -31.63 -22.71
N ARG A 133 -14.53 -31.32 -23.79
CA ARG A 133 -13.98 -30.65 -24.99
C ARG A 133 -13.43 -29.27 -24.66
N ASP A 134 -14.17 -28.48 -23.89
CA ASP A 134 -13.81 -27.10 -23.57
C ASP A 134 -12.61 -27.03 -22.61
N ILE A 135 -12.60 -27.85 -21.55
CA ILE A 135 -11.46 -27.96 -20.62
C ILE A 135 -10.21 -28.47 -21.36
N SER A 136 -10.36 -29.42 -22.27
CA SER A 136 -9.25 -30.02 -23.05
C SER A 136 -8.85 -29.21 -24.28
N ASN A 137 -9.44 -28.03 -24.50
CA ASN A 137 -9.23 -27.28 -25.73
C ASN A 137 -7.74 -26.90 -25.88
N LYS A 138 -7.17 -27.21 -27.05
CA LYS A 138 -5.73 -27.01 -27.34
C LYS A 138 -5.29 -25.54 -27.48
N LYS A 139 -6.24 -24.59 -27.52
CA LYS A 139 -5.98 -23.16 -27.65
C LYS A 139 -6.39 -22.36 -26.42
N MET A 140 -7.50 -22.72 -25.80
CA MET A 140 -8.11 -21.93 -24.71
C MET A 140 -8.59 -22.79 -23.52
N GLY A 141 -8.15 -24.05 -23.46
CA GLY A 141 -8.48 -24.97 -22.38
C GLY A 141 -7.61 -24.77 -21.15
N ALA A 142 -7.96 -25.46 -20.05
CA ALA A 142 -7.38 -25.24 -18.73
C ALA A 142 -5.84 -25.39 -18.72
N ASN A 143 -5.29 -26.40 -19.43
CA ASN A 143 -3.84 -26.62 -19.46
C ASN A 143 -3.07 -25.50 -20.19
N VAL A 144 -3.67 -24.91 -21.23
CA VAL A 144 -3.06 -23.80 -21.98
C VAL A 144 -3.12 -22.53 -21.14
N THR A 145 -4.29 -22.23 -20.57
CA THR A 145 -4.48 -21.02 -19.77
C THR A 145 -3.59 -21.01 -18.52
N VAL A 146 -3.47 -22.12 -17.79
CA VAL A 146 -2.57 -22.19 -16.63
C VAL A 146 -1.10 -22.08 -17.03
N HIS A 147 -0.73 -22.55 -18.23
CA HIS A 147 0.62 -22.36 -18.76
C HIS A 147 0.88 -20.88 -19.09
N ASN A 148 -0.06 -20.21 -19.74
CA ASN A 148 0.03 -18.79 -20.06
C ASN A 148 0.10 -17.92 -18.79
N VAL A 149 -0.77 -18.18 -17.80
CA VAL A 149 -0.72 -17.50 -16.50
C VAL A 149 0.67 -17.62 -15.87
N TYR A 150 1.23 -18.83 -15.88
CA TYR A 150 2.56 -19.08 -15.33
C TYR A 150 3.67 -18.37 -16.13
N ASP A 151 3.65 -18.45 -17.47
CA ASP A 151 4.64 -17.80 -18.33
C ASP A 151 4.57 -16.27 -18.24
N LEU A 152 3.39 -15.67 -18.20
CA LEU A 152 3.24 -14.22 -18.01
C LEU A 152 3.69 -13.78 -16.61
N THR A 153 3.47 -14.62 -15.59
CA THR A 153 3.86 -14.27 -14.21
C THR A 153 5.38 -14.34 -14.02
N PHE A 154 6.04 -15.38 -14.55
CA PHE A 154 7.44 -15.70 -14.22
C PHE A 154 8.40 -15.73 -15.43
N GLY A 155 7.87 -15.91 -16.63
CA GLY A 155 8.62 -16.10 -17.87
C GLY A 155 8.67 -14.83 -18.71
N SER A 156 7.97 -14.83 -19.84
CA SER A 156 8.06 -13.82 -20.91
C SER A 156 7.88 -12.37 -20.43
N GLU A 157 6.86 -12.10 -19.63
CA GLU A 157 6.56 -10.77 -19.10
C GLU A 157 7.22 -10.48 -17.75
N ASN A 158 7.58 -11.53 -17.01
CA ASN A 158 8.12 -11.48 -15.65
C ASN A 158 7.41 -10.44 -14.77
N MET A 159 6.11 -10.65 -14.58
CA MET A 159 5.23 -9.75 -13.85
C MET A 159 5.77 -9.38 -12.46
N ILE A 160 6.44 -10.32 -11.78
CA ILE A 160 7.00 -10.09 -10.44
C ILE A 160 8.01 -8.93 -10.44
N LEU A 161 8.92 -8.91 -11.41
CA LEU A 161 9.89 -7.81 -11.57
C LEU A 161 9.20 -6.51 -12.00
N LYS A 162 8.21 -6.58 -12.88
CA LYS A 162 7.46 -5.38 -13.33
C LYS A 162 6.69 -4.72 -12.19
N ILE A 163 6.14 -5.52 -11.28
CA ILE A 163 5.55 -5.00 -10.04
C ILE A 163 6.64 -4.37 -9.20
N PHE A 164 7.81 -4.99 -9.05
CA PHE A 164 8.89 -4.42 -8.24
C PHE A 164 9.30 -3.03 -8.76
N GLU A 165 9.57 -2.91 -10.06
CA GLU A 165 9.86 -1.62 -10.73
C GLU A 165 8.73 -0.59 -10.50
N PHE A 166 7.47 -1.00 -10.68
CA PHE A 166 6.31 -0.13 -10.46
C PHE A 166 6.17 0.33 -8.99
N LEU A 167 6.52 -0.55 -8.05
CA LEU A 167 6.37 -0.30 -6.62
C LEU A 167 7.49 0.60 -6.04
N GLU A 168 8.65 0.67 -6.70
CA GLU A 168 9.77 1.55 -6.31
C GLU A 168 9.56 3.01 -6.73
N ASP A 169 9.08 3.25 -7.96
CA ASP A 169 9.07 4.60 -8.54
C ASP A 169 7.92 5.49 -8.05
N ASP A 170 6.74 4.92 -7.76
CA ASP A 170 5.50 5.70 -7.85
C ASP A 170 4.32 5.15 -7.01
N TYR A 171 4.62 4.27 -6.05
CA TYR A 171 3.60 3.59 -5.23
C TYR A 171 3.08 4.41 -4.06
N TYR A 172 4.00 5.11 -3.40
CA TYR A 172 3.70 6.03 -2.31
C TYR A 172 2.97 7.21 -2.92
N CYS A 173 1.63 7.28 -2.81
CA CYS A 173 0.93 8.20 -3.70
C CYS A 173 -0.55 7.94 -3.98
N LYS A 174 -0.82 6.74 -4.49
CA LYS A 174 -1.90 6.53 -5.48
C LYS A 174 -3.23 6.04 -4.90
N ASP A 175 -3.54 6.40 -3.65
CA ASP A 175 -4.73 5.90 -2.91
C ASP A 175 -4.83 4.37 -2.93
N MET A 176 -3.67 3.69 -2.88
CA MET A 176 -3.62 2.25 -2.81
C MET A 176 -3.84 1.86 -1.34
N PHE A 177 -5.05 1.43 -0.99
CA PHE A 177 -5.43 0.98 0.36
C PHE A 177 -4.78 -0.37 0.77
N GLN A 178 -3.59 -0.66 0.24
CA GLN A 178 -2.85 -1.92 0.39
C GLN A 178 -1.35 -1.61 0.49
N SER A 179 -0.60 -2.45 1.22
CA SER A 179 0.87 -2.39 1.23
C SER A 179 1.47 -3.14 0.04
N GLN A 180 2.75 -2.91 -0.26
CA GLN A 180 3.44 -3.64 -1.34
C GLN A 180 3.38 -5.15 -1.12
N ARG A 181 3.61 -5.59 0.14
CA ARG A 181 3.50 -7.00 0.51
C ARG A 181 2.08 -7.55 0.27
N GLN A 182 1.04 -6.76 0.55
CA GLN A 182 -0.34 -7.15 0.28
C GLN A 182 -0.63 -7.31 -1.21
N VAL A 183 -0.03 -6.48 -2.08
CA VAL A 183 -0.15 -6.63 -3.54
C VAL A 183 0.39 -7.98 -4.00
N TYR A 184 1.58 -8.37 -3.54
CA TYR A 184 2.15 -9.68 -3.85
C TYR A 184 1.33 -10.83 -3.26
N TYR A 185 0.80 -10.68 -2.05
CA TYR A 185 -0.08 -11.66 -1.42
C TYR A 185 -1.38 -11.86 -2.23
N ASN A 186 -2.01 -10.78 -2.69
CA ASN A 186 -3.22 -10.86 -3.51
C ASN A 186 -2.92 -11.55 -4.85
N LEU A 187 -1.80 -11.19 -5.49
CA LEU A 187 -1.40 -11.80 -6.75
C LEU A 187 -1.07 -13.29 -6.59
N TYR A 188 -0.38 -13.66 -5.51
CA TYR A 188 -0.14 -15.06 -5.16
C TYR A 188 -1.45 -15.83 -5.09
N ASN A 189 -2.44 -15.33 -4.34
CA ASN A 189 -3.72 -16.01 -4.21
C ASN A 189 -4.45 -16.14 -5.54
N ALA A 190 -4.42 -15.12 -6.40
CA ALA A 190 -5.05 -15.18 -7.72
C ALA A 190 -4.38 -16.23 -8.63
N VAL A 191 -3.04 -16.24 -8.70
CA VAL A 191 -2.27 -17.19 -9.51
C VAL A 191 -2.40 -18.63 -8.96
N ALA A 192 -2.31 -18.79 -7.64
CA ALA A 192 -2.44 -20.09 -6.98
C ALA A 192 -3.86 -20.67 -7.15
N LEU A 193 -4.90 -19.85 -6.97
CA LEU A 193 -6.28 -20.27 -7.15
C LEU A 193 -6.56 -20.63 -8.62
N ASN A 194 -6.04 -19.84 -9.55
CA ASN A 194 -6.11 -20.13 -10.98
C ASN A 194 -5.49 -21.50 -11.32
N GLY A 195 -4.29 -21.74 -10.80
CA GLY A 195 -3.59 -23.02 -10.96
C GLY A 195 -4.38 -24.19 -10.36
N LEU A 196 -4.96 -24.01 -9.17
CA LEU A 196 -5.77 -25.01 -8.50
C LEU A 196 -7.06 -25.32 -9.28
N LYS A 197 -7.82 -24.31 -9.71
CA LYS A 197 -9.04 -24.49 -10.52
C LYS A 197 -8.74 -25.25 -11.81
N SER A 198 -7.68 -24.86 -12.51
CA SER A 198 -7.23 -25.54 -13.73
C SER A 198 -6.85 -27.00 -13.46
N TYR A 199 -6.11 -27.26 -12.39
CA TYR A 199 -5.72 -28.61 -11.99
C TYR A 199 -6.93 -29.50 -11.67
N VAL A 200 -7.88 -28.98 -10.89
CA VAL A 200 -9.12 -29.66 -10.52
C VAL A 200 -9.91 -30.08 -11.77
N MET A 201 -10.12 -29.14 -12.69
CA MET A 201 -10.82 -29.40 -13.96
C MET A 201 -10.10 -30.45 -14.82
N LEU A 202 -8.77 -30.39 -14.91
CA LEU A 202 -7.99 -31.35 -15.68
C LEU A 202 -8.03 -32.76 -15.07
N GLN A 203 -7.98 -32.88 -13.73
CA GLN A 203 -8.12 -34.17 -13.05
C GLN A 203 -9.53 -34.73 -13.23
N PHE A 204 -10.57 -33.90 -13.14
CA PHE A 204 -11.95 -34.29 -13.42
C PHE A 204 -12.08 -34.92 -14.81
N VAL A 205 -11.57 -34.26 -15.85
CA VAL A 205 -11.64 -34.77 -17.23
C VAL A 205 -10.95 -36.12 -17.38
N ASN A 206 -9.78 -36.31 -16.76
CA ASN A 206 -9.06 -37.59 -16.84
C ASN A 206 -9.79 -38.71 -16.09
N LEU A 207 -10.36 -38.41 -14.92
CA LEU A 207 -11.18 -39.36 -14.17
C LEU A 207 -12.43 -39.77 -14.96
N MET A 208 -13.16 -38.80 -15.52
CA MET A 208 -14.35 -39.06 -16.33
C MET A 208 -14.02 -39.93 -17.55
N ARG A 209 -12.98 -39.58 -18.33
CA ARG A 209 -12.57 -40.38 -19.49
C ARG A 209 -12.15 -41.80 -19.12
N GLN A 210 -11.49 -41.96 -17.97
CA GLN A 210 -11.10 -43.28 -17.48
C GLN A 210 -12.33 -44.14 -17.14
N VAL A 211 -13.36 -43.53 -16.55
CA VAL A 211 -14.65 -44.16 -16.25
C VAL A 211 -15.39 -44.51 -17.55
N GLU A 212 -15.55 -43.57 -18.48
CA GLU A 212 -16.22 -43.74 -19.79
C GLU A 212 -15.60 -44.86 -20.63
N GLN A 213 -14.27 -45.00 -20.60
CA GLN A 213 -13.56 -46.03 -21.36
C GLN A 213 -13.42 -47.36 -20.64
N GLY A 214 -14.01 -47.51 -19.44
CA GLY A 214 -13.96 -48.74 -18.67
C GLY A 214 -12.53 -49.16 -18.34
N GLY A 215 -11.68 -48.18 -18.02
CA GLY A 215 -10.27 -48.41 -17.69
C GLY A 215 -9.32 -48.57 -18.89
N LYS A 216 -9.80 -48.37 -20.12
CA LYS A 216 -8.97 -48.39 -21.34
C LYS A 216 -8.39 -47.00 -21.62
N GLY A 217 -7.18 -46.94 -22.16
CA GLY A 217 -6.49 -45.69 -22.49
C GLY A 217 -5.39 -45.30 -21.48
N ASN A 218 -4.70 -44.21 -21.76
CA ASN A 218 -3.54 -43.74 -20.99
C ASN A 218 -3.87 -42.51 -20.11
N TYR A 219 -5.09 -42.41 -19.59
CA TYR A 219 -5.52 -41.25 -18.77
C TYR A 219 -4.85 -41.20 -17.41
N THR A 220 -4.41 -42.34 -16.89
CA THR A 220 -3.62 -42.39 -15.65
C THR A 220 -2.25 -41.72 -15.86
N ASP A 221 -1.58 -42.00 -16.98
CA ASP A 221 -0.29 -41.38 -17.29
C ASP A 221 -0.43 -39.87 -17.54
N GLU A 222 -1.47 -39.46 -18.27
CA GLU A 222 -1.79 -38.04 -18.48
C GLU A 222 -2.05 -37.32 -17.14
N ALA A 223 -2.82 -37.93 -16.24
CA ALA A 223 -3.10 -37.38 -14.91
C ALA A 223 -1.84 -37.23 -14.06
N ILE A 224 -0.92 -38.21 -14.10
CA ILE A 224 0.36 -38.15 -13.40
C ILE A 224 1.22 -36.99 -13.95
N ILE A 225 1.27 -36.82 -15.27
CA ILE A 225 1.99 -35.69 -15.89
C ILE A 225 1.40 -34.35 -15.45
N ILE A 226 0.06 -34.24 -15.43
CA ILE A 226 -0.66 -33.05 -14.99
C ILE A 226 -0.33 -32.75 -13.52
N ARG A 227 -0.33 -33.76 -12.65
CA ARG A 227 0.04 -33.65 -11.23
C ARG A 227 1.47 -33.17 -11.03
N ASN A 228 2.44 -33.81 -11.68
CA ASN A 228 3.84 -33.43 -11.58
C ASN A 228 4.07 -31.98 -12.03
N ASN A 229 3.42 -31.56 -13.12
CA ASN A 229 3.49 -30.19 -13.61
C ASN A 229 2.82 -29.19 -12.65
N PHE A 230 1.71 -29.57 -12.03
CA PHE A 230 1.05 -28.75 -11.01
C PHE A 230 1.92 -28.57 -9.77
N GLU A 231 2.40 -29.66 -9.17
CA GLU A 231 3.26 -29.63 -7.97
C GLU A 231 4.54 -28.83 -8.21
N ARG A 232 5.18 -29.00 -9.39
CA ARG A 232 6.36 -28.20 -9.77
C ARG A 232 6.03 -26.71 -9.79
N ARG A 233 4.96 -26.31 -10.49
CA ARG A 233 4.53 -24.90 -10.57
C ARG A 233 4.19 -24.32 -9.22
N VAL A 234 3.54 -25.08 -8.34
CA VAL A 234 3.21 -24.64 -6.98
C VAL A 234 4.48 -24.35 -6.19
N ASN A 235 5.47 -25.26 -6.19
CA ASN A 235 6.71 -25.06 -5.46
C ASN A 235 7.49 -23.83 -5.95
N GLU A 236 7.57 -23.63 -7.27
CA GLU A 236 8.21 -22.46 -7.88
C GLU A 236 7.44 -21.18 -7.52
N THR A 237 6.11 -21.17 -7.67
CA THR A 237 5.23 -20.04 -7.33
C THR A 237 5.41 -19.63 -5.87
N MET A 238 5.31 -20.59 -4.94
CA MET A 238 5.49 -20.34 -3.51
C MET A 238 6.85 -19.75 -3.19
N THR A 239 7.91 -20.26 -3.82
CA THR A 239 9.28 -19.80 -3.58
C THR A 239 9.48 -18.36 -4.06
N VAL A 240 9.03 -18.05 -5.28
CA VAL A 240 9.17 -16.71 -5.87
C VAL A 240 8.35 -15.68 -5.10
N PHE A 241 7.09 -15.97 -4.81
CA PHE A 241 6.22 -15.04 -4.08
C PHE A 241 6.67 -14.83 -2.63
N ARG A 242 7.18 -15.87 -1.96
CA ARG A 242 7.77 -15.72 -0.63
C ARG A 242 8.96 -14.74 -0.67
N GLY A 243 9.89 -14.93 -1.60
CA GLY A 243 11.02 -14.01 -1.76
C GLY A 243 10.59 -12.58 -2.09
N ALA A 244 9.61 -12.41 -2.99
CA ALA A 244 9.07 -11.09 -3.31
C ALA A 244 8.41 -10.41 -2.10
N MET A 245 7.64 -11.15 -1.30
CA MET A 245 6.99 -10.63 -0.09
C MET A 245 7.98 -10.30 1.04
N GLU A 246 9.11 -11.01 1.12
CA GLU A 246 10.20 -10.72 2.06
C GLU A 246 10.92 -9.40 1.72
N LEU A 247 11.05 -9.08 0.43
CA LEU A 247 11.63 -7.81 -0.04
C LEU A 247 10.64 -6.64 0.02
N ALA A 248 9.35 -6.91 -0.14
CA ALA A 248 8.30 -5.89 -0.17
C ALA A 248 8.03 -5.28 1.21
N THR A 249 7.78 -3.96 1.24
CA THR A 249 7.39 -3.27 2.48
C THR A 249 5.94 -3.58 2.88
N ASP A 250 5.69 -3.71 4.18
CA ASP A 250 4.35 -3.76 4.77
C ASP A 250 3.78 -2.38 5.10
N LYS A 251 4.59 -1.32 4.96
CA LYS A 251 4.15 0.04 5.26
C LYS A 251 3.06 0.48 4.28
N LEU A 252 1.96 0.96 4.84
CA LEU A 252 0.91 1.65 4.11
C LEU A 252 1.20 3.15 4.15
N TRP A 253 1.29 3.79 2.99
CA TRP A 253 1.43 5.24 2.89
C TRP A 253 0.14 5.84 2.38
N ARG A 254 -0.46 6.73 3.18
CA ARG A 254 -1.54 7.60 2.73
C ARG A 254 -0.93 8.90 2.27
N CYS A 255 -1.33 9.33 1.07
CA CYS A 255 -0.85 10.59 0.57
C CYS A 255 -1.61 11.76 1.18
N ASP A 256 -0.99 12.94 1.07
CA ASP A 256 -1.70 14.18 1.34
C ASP A 256 -2.91 14.31 0.39
N PRO A 257 -4.04 14.82 0.88
CA PRO A 257 -5.24 15.00 0.06
C PRO A 257 -4.97 16.05 -1.04
N LYS A 258 -5.59 15.88 -2.22
CA LYS A 258 -5.43 16.82 -3.36
C LYS A 258 -5.84 18.26 -3.03
N TYR A 259 -6.77 18.41 -2.10
CA TYR A 259 -7.25 19.69 -1.63
C TYR A 259 -7.04 19.76 -0.14
N HIS A 260 -6.36 20.82 0.29
CA HIS A 260 -6.11 21.09 1.68
C HIS A 260 -7.16 22.06 2.23
N SER A 261 -7.91 21.63 3.23
CA SER A 261 -8.82 22.42 4.06
C SER A 261 -8.24 22.64 5.47
N LEU A 262 -8.31 23.90 5.93
CA LEU A 262 -7.86 24.32 7.26
C LEU A 262 -8.69 23.62 8.34
N GLY A 263 -8.04 23.01 9.32
CA GLY A 263 -8.69 22.28 10.43
C GLY A 263 -9.12 20.85 10.11
N GLU A 264 -8.99 20.39 8.86
CA GLU A 264 -9.23 18.99 8.48
C GLU A 264 -7.95 18.30 8.01
N THR A 265 -7.20 18.96 7.14
CA THR A 265 -6.03 18.39 6.44
C THR A 265 -4.73 19.12 6.74
N TYR A 266 -4.82 20.36 7.23
CA TYR A 266 -3.68 21.14 7.69
C TYR A 266 -4.15 22.15 8.74
N ASP A 267 -3.25 22.54 9.63
CA ASP A 267 -3.44 23.66 10.55
C ASP A 267 -2.40 24.75 10.29
N GLU A 268 -2.83 26.01 10.42
CA GLU A 268 -1.94 27.16 10.28
C GLU A 268 -1.36 27.56 11.62
N PHE A 269 -0.06 27.34 11.79
CA PHE A 269 0.68 27.92 12.91
C PHE A 269 0.94 29.41 12.65
N THR A 270 0.00 30.27 13.04
CA THR A 270 0.27 31.70 13.07
C THR A 270 1.27 31.99 14.21
N ARG A 271 2.29 32.81 13.93
CA ARG A 271 3.26 33.32 14.94
C ARG A 271 4.28 32.31 15.51
N LEU A 272 4.59 31.19 14.83
CA LEU A 272 5.65 30.26 15.26
C LEU A 272 7.03 30.93 15.39
N LEU A 273 7.34 31.84 14.46
CA LEU A 273 8.52 32.70 14.50
C LEU A 273 8.03 34.14 14.45
N GLN A 274 8.33 34.91 15.50
CA GLN A 274 7.95 36.32 15.60
C GLN A 274 9.21 37.18 15.55
N GLY A 275 9.28 38.09 14.57
CA GLY A 275 10.25 39.19 14.60
C GLY A 275 9.80 40.25 15.59
N HIS A 276 10.65 40.62 16.55
CA HIS A 276 10.38 41.65 17.55
C HIS A 276 11.42 42.76 17.43
N VAL A 277 10.97 44.00 17.26
CA VAL A 277 11.85 45.18 17.30
C VAL A 277 11.70 45.81 18.67
N GLN A 278 12.77 46.20 19.35
CA GLN A 278 12.73 46.88 20.66
C GLN A 278 13.77 47.99 20.70
N ASN A 279 13.44 49.10 21.35
CA ASN A 279 14.40 50.14 21.68
C ASN A 279 15.36 49.64 22.78
N GLU A 280 16.66 49.87 22.63
CA GLU A 280 17.69 49.45 23.57
C GLU A 280 17.41 49.86 25.03
N VAL A 281 16.81 51.05 25.20
CA VAL A 281 16.43 51.60 26.50
C VAL A 281 15.48 50.65 27.25
N ASP A 282 14.57 50.01 26.53
CA ASP A 282 13.54 49.11 27.09
C ASP A 282 14.06 47.68 27.32
N MET A 283 15.30 47.40 26.90
CA MET A 283 15.90 46.07 26.97
C MET A 283 16.75 45.86 28.22
N ASN A 284 16.79 46.83 29.13
CA ASN A 284 17.49 46.72 30.40
C ASN A 284 16.71 47.38 31.54
N PRO A 285 16.84 46.87 32.78
CA PRO A 285 16.08 47.38 33.93
C PRO A 285 16.48 48.81 34.33
N ARG A 286 17.60 49.34 33.82
CA ARG A 286 18.06 50.69 34.15
C ARG A 286 17.53 51.75 33.19
N GLY A 287 16.87 51.37 32.08
CA GLY A 287 16.39 52.35 31.11
C GLY A 287 17.52 53.11 30.42
N THR A 288 18.63 52.46 30.05
CA THR A 288 19.81 53.15 29.47
C THR A 288 20.17 52.65 28.07
N CYS A 289 20.74 53.50 27.23
CA CYS A 289 21.23 53.16 25.87
C CYS A 289 22.77 53.15 25.78
N THR A 290 23.42 52.50 26.75
CA THR A 290 24.90 52.53 26.89
C THR A 290 25.61 51.38 26.18
N LYS A 291 24.88 50.43 25.60
CA LYS A 291 25.41 49.22 24.96
C LYS A 291 25.02 49.22 23.48
N ASN A 292 25.22 48.09 22.82
CA ASN A 292 24.75 47.85 21.46
C ASN A 292 23.86 46.61 21.45
N CYS A 293 23.14 46.37 20.35
CA CYS A 293 22.24 45.21 20.25
C CYS A 293 22.94 43.87 20.50
N ALA A 294 24.24 43.77 20.22
CA ALA A 294 25.05 42.57 20.47
C ALA A 294 25.14 42.19 21.95
N ALA A 295 25.07 43.17 22.85
CA ALA A 295 25.13 42.96 24.30
C ALA A 295 23.87 42.29 24.86
N TYR A 296 22.78 42.25 24.10
CA TYR A 296 21.48 41.74 24.52
C TYR A 296 21.16 40.40 23.82
N TYR A 297 22.04 39.42 23.97
CA TYR A 297 21.85 38.08 23.39
C TYR A 297 20.58 37.39 23.91
N THR A 298 20.24 37.61 25.18
CA THR A 298 18.97 37.20 25.77
C THR A 298 18.50 38.31 26.69
N SER A 299 17.35 38.90 26.41
CA SER A 299 16.75 39.89 27.31
C SER A 299 15.22 39.85 27.21
N LYS A 300 14.53 40.73 27.92
CA LYS A 300 13.07 40.87 27.97
C LYS A 300 12.71 42.34 27.94
N ASN A 301 11.44 42.64 27.67
CA ASN A 301 10.96 44.00 27.72
C ASN A 301 10.86 44.44 29.20
N TYR A 302 11.43 45.60 29.54
CA TYR A 302 11.38 46.21 30.87
C TYR A 302 10.53 47.49 30.91
N GLY A 303 10.07 48.00 29.78
CA GLY A 303 9.34 49.25 29.70
C GLY A 303 9.07 49.70 28.26
N CYS A 304 8.59 50.93 28.14
CA CYS A 304 8.47 51.62 26.86
C CYS A 304 8.89 53.07 27.05
N TYR A 305 10.06 53.42 26.52
CA TYR A 305 10.73 54.70 26.76
C TYR A 305 9.89 55.92 26.33
N ASP A 306 9.12 55.77 25.25
CA ASP A 306 8.26 56.82 24.70
C ASP A 306 6.80 56.35 24.80
N GLU A 307 6.24 56.45 26.01
CA GLU A 307 4.91 55.91 26.34
C GLU A 307 3.80 56.45 25.42
N ASP A 308 3.95 57.69 24.94
CA ASP A 308 3.01 58.36 24.05
C ASP A 308 3.25 58.04 22.56
N SER A 309 4.32 57.30 22.23
CA SER A 309 4.58 56.91 20.84
C SER A 309 3.53 55.93 20.31
N ASP A 310 3.24 56.06 19.01
CA ASP A 310 2.39 55.12 18.28
C ASP A 310 2.89 53.67 18.42
N TYR A 311 4.21 53.50 18.55
CA TYR A 311 4.85 52.20 18.75
C TYR A 311 4.50 51.61 20.13
N CYS A 312 4.68 52.37 21.21
CA CYS A 312 4.41 51.89 22.57
C CYS A 312 2.91 51.67 22.84
N THR A 313 2.06 52.44 22.17
CA THR A 313 0.60 52.38 22.36
C THR A 313 -0.05 51.25 21.57
N ASN A 314 0.39 51.01 20.33
CA ASN A 314 -0.30 50.07 19.42
C ASN A 314 0.40 48.71 19.26
N MET A 315 1.68 48.59 19.63
CA MET A 315 2.41 47.33 19.48
C MET A 315 2.08 46.34 20.61
N GLU A 316 1.77 45.10 20.25
CA GLU A 316 1.56 44.01 21.21
C GLU A 316 2.87 43.76 21.99
N LYS A 317 2.82 43.88 23.32
CA LYS A 317 4.02 43.76 24.16
C LYS A 317 4.52 42.31 24.19
N CYS A 318 5.81 42.12 23.89
CA CYS A 318 6.46 40.82 24.07
C CYS A 318 6.77 40.59 25.55
N ASN A 319 5.96 39.75 26.22
CA ASN A 319 6.16 39.39 27.63
C ASN A 319 7.21 38.27 27.82
N GLY A 320 7.65 37.65 26.73
CA GLY A 320 8.67 36.60 26.73
C GLY A 320 10.09 37.14 26.79
N LYS A 321 11.05 36.22 26.89
CA LYS A 321 12.46 36.54 26.63
C LYS A 321 12.70 36.53 25.12
N PHE A 322 13.30 37.58 24.60
CA PHE A 322 13.83 37.60 23.25
C PHE A 322 15.29 37.15 23.23
N SER A 323 15.65 36.46 22.16
CA SER A 323 17.03 36.01 21.94
C SER A 323 17.55 36.58 20.61
N ALA A 324 18.81 37.02 20.60
CA ALA A 324 19.47 37.43 19.38
C ALA A 324 19.71 36.20 18.51
N VAL A 325 19.08 36.17 17.34
CA VAL A 325 19.26 35.07 16.38
C VAL A 325 20.42 35.41 15.44
N THR A 326 21.47 34.60 15.47
CA THR A 326 22.62 34.73 14.57
C THR A 326 22.49 33.91 13.28
N SER A 327 21.46 33.08 13.12
CA SER A 327 21.32 32.28 11.90
C SER A 327 19.91 31.77 11.66
N SER A 328 19.21 32.40 10.71
CA SER A 328 18.27 31.74 9.81
C SER A 328 18.09 32.67 8.62
N LYS A 329 18.25 32.17 7.38
CA LYS A 329 17.95 32.91 6.14
C LYS A 329 16.44 33.18 6.08
N ALA A 330 15.95 34.08 6.92
CA ALA A 330 14.56 34.52 6.95
C ALA A 330 14.53 35.98 6.52
N THR A 331 13.98 36.24 5.34
CA THR A 331 13.77 37.58 4.81
C THR A 331 12.53 38.18 5.46
N TRP A 332 12.71 38.96 6.52
CA TRP A 332 11.63 39.68 7.18
C TRP A 332 11.38 41.01 6.45
N LYS A 333 10.21 41.16 5.83
CA LYS A 333 9.74 42.46 5.32
C LYS A 333 9.08 43.22 6.48
N PHE A 334 9.82 44.12 7.11
CA PHE A 334 9.23 45.10 8.02
C PHE A 334 8.56 46.21 7.19
N ALA A 335 7.25 46.37 7.33
CA ALA A 335 6.54 47.51 6.76
C ALA A 335 6.90 48.77 7.55
N HIS A 336 7.28 49.83 6.83
CA HIS A 336 7.61 51.19 7.28
C HIS A 336 7.47 51.48 8.79
N LEU A 337 8.56 51.34 9.54
CA LEU A 337 8.70 51.99 10.84
C LEU A 337 9.04 53.47 10.60
N LYS A 338 8.07 54.37 10.80
CA LYS A 338 8.33 55.80 10.87
C LYS A 338 8.79 56.12 12.29
N HIS A 339 10.06 56.44 12.46
CA HIS A 339 10.56 57.07 13.69
C HIS A 339 10.44 58.59 13.55
N VAL A 340 9.73 59.24 14.47
CA VAL A 340 9.80 60.69 14.67
C VAL A 340 10.82 60.93 15.78
N VAL A 341 11.91 61.63 15.50
CA VAL A 341 12.88 62.08 16.50
C VAL A 341 13.12 63.56 16.26
N GLY A 342 12.38 64.42 16.96
CA GLY A 342 12.33 65.86 16.67
C GLY A 342 11.81 66.18 15.27
N ASP A 343 11.72 67.45 14.91
CA ASP A 343 11.12 67.97 13.66
C ASP A 343 11.83 67.55 12.34
N THR A 344 12.56 66.44 12.33
CA THR A 344 13.24 65.91 11.13
C THR A 344 12.72 64.52 10.79
N ILE A 345 11.97 64.43 9.67
CA ILE A 345 11.50 63.17 9.09
C ILE A 345 12.68 62.50 8.37
N LEU A 346 13.20 61.40 8.93
CA LEU A 346 14.15 60.52 8.23
C LEU A 346 13.40 59.30 7.69
N SER A 347 13.10 59.29 6.39
CA SER A 347 12.64 58.10 5.68
C SER A 347 13.84 57.27 5.24
N SER A 348 14.05 56.09 5.85
CA SER A 348 14.95 55.08 5.26
C SER A 348 14.14 53.87 4.76
N SER A 349 13.88 53.83 3.46
CA SER A 349 13.45 52.63 2.76
C SER A 349 14.70 51.87 2.30
N ARG A 350 15.13 50.85 3.05
CA ARG A 350 16.00 49.81 2.52
C ARG A 350 15.46 48.44 2.89
N ALA A 351 15.15 47.65 1.86
CA ALA A 351 15.07 46.21 1.98
C ALA A 351 16.48 45.70 2.29
N ALA A 352 16.67 45.07 3.45
CA ALA A 352 17.93 44.41 3.78
C ALA A 352 17.92 43.01 3.15
N SER A 353 18.70 42.80 2.08
CA SER A 353 19.07 41.46 1.64
C SER A 353 20.29 40.99 2.45
N THR A 354 20.22 39.77 2.95
CA THR A 354 21.25 39.17 3.79
C THR A 354 22.44 38.72 2.94
N THR A 355 23.45 39.59 2.85
CA THR A 355 24.83 39.18 2.62
C THR A 355 25.69 40.06 3.52
N GLU A 356 26.52 39.39 4.32
CA GLU A 356 27.42 39.94 5.33
C GLU A 356 26.77 40.38 6.64
N SER A 357 27.43 39.96 7.72
CA SER A 357 27.27 40.41 9.10
C SER A 357 26.99 41.91 9.17
N SER A 358 25.73 42.28 9.19
CA SER A 358 25.31 43.67 9.31
C SER A 358 24.35 43.74 10.49
N GLN A 359 24.95 43.92 11.67
CA GLN A 359 24.30 44.72 12.69
C GLN A 359 23.96 46.05 12.02
N VAL A 360 22.68 46.32 11.74
CA VAL A 360 22.25 47.67 11.40
C VAL A 360 22.24 48.46 12.71
N ALA A 361 23.44 48.77 13.20
CA ALA A 361 23.68 49.75 14.23
C ALA A 361 23.73 51.12 13.53
N GLY A 362 22.57 51.71 13.28
CA GLY A 362 22.48 53.10 12.84
C GLY A 362 22.86 54.01 13.99
N ARG A 363 24.15 54.29 14.17
CA ARG A 363 24.63 55.29 15.14
C ARG A 363 24.51 56.67 14.49
N ASN A 364 23.34 57.30 14.59
CA ASN A 364 23.23 58.72 14.26
C ASN A 364 23.87 59.52 15.41
N GLN A 365 25.17 59.82 15.29
CA GLN A 365 25.79 60.88 16.07
C GLN A 365 25.32 62.22 15.50
N LEU A 366 24.36 62.86 16.18
CA LEU A 366 24.13 64.29 16.02
C LEU A 366 25.20 65.03 16.82
N THR A 367 26.20 65.61 16.13
CA THR A 367 27.07 66.62 16.73
C THR A 367 26.33 67.95 16.76
N VAL A 368 25.80 68.33 17.92
CA VAL A 368 25.45 69.71 18.23
C VAL A 368 26.46 70.22 19.26
N GLY A 369 27.05 71.38 18.97
CA GLY A 369 28.10 71.96 19.79
C GLY A 369 27.66 72.25 21.23
N THR A 370 28.65 72.23 22.11
CA THR A 370 28.66 72.53 23.55
C THR A 370 28.22 71.40 24.50
N ASP A 371 29.24 70.77 25.09
CA ASP A 371 29.31 69.99 26.34
C ASP A 371 28.07 69.19 26.77
N GLY A 372 27.89 68.04 26.11
CA GLY A 372 27.05 66.94 26.60
C GLY A 372 26.96 65.82 25.58
N SER A 373 27.62 64.67 25.82
CA SER A 373 27.43 63.50 24.95
C SER A 373 26.05 62.88 25.24
N PHE A 374 25.04 63.19 24.44
CA PHE A 374 23.77 62.48 24.50
C PHE A 374 23.90 61.16 23.72
N THR A 375 23.60 60.06 24.38
CA THR A 375 23.48 58.74 23.74
C THR A 375 22.08 58.65 23.14
N VAL A 376 21.99 58.56 21.82
CA VAL A 376 20.72 58.41 21.11
C VAL A 376 20.27 56.94 21.26
N PRO A 377 18.99 56.68 21.56
CA PRO A 377 18.48 55.31 21.66
C PRO A 377 18.68 54.53 20.36
N THR A 378 19.19 53.30 20.45
CA THR A 378 19.36 52.40 19.30
C THR A 378 18.15 51.47 19.19
N VAL A 379 17.69 51.20 17.96
CA VAL A 379 16.63 50.22 17.70
C VAL A 379 17.25 48.87 17.37
N CYS A 380 16.81 47.81 18.05
CA CYS A 380 17.33 46.45 17.92
C CYS A 380 16.24 45.48 17.45
N ALA A 381 16.58 44.57 16.52
CA ALA A 381 15.65 43.55 16.01
C ALA A 381 16.04 42.15 16.49
N PHE A 382 15.05 41.37 16.89
CA PHE A 382 15.18 40.04 17.49
C PHE A 382 14.21 39.06 16.84
N ALA A 383 14.48 37.77 17.01
CA ALA A 383 13.45 36.75 16.85
C ALA A 383 13.02 36.25 18.22
N THR A 384 11.74 35.94 18.33
CA THR A 384 11.13 35.37 19.53
C THR A 384 10.48 34.06 19.12
N THR A 385 10.70 33.04 19.93
CA THR A 385 9.92 31.80 19.88
C THR A 385 8.82 31.93 20.92
N PRO A 386 7.55 31.64 20.58
CA PRO A 386 6.49 31.67 21.56
C PRO A 386 6.76 30.63 22.64
N THR A 387 6.60 31.04 23.90
CA THR A 387 6.54 30.11 25.03
C THR A 387 5.13 29.53 25.05
N SER A 388 5.01 28.29 24.55
CA SER A 388 3.88 27.36 24.72
C SER A 388 2.52 27.98 25.11
N ILE A 389 1.65 28.19 24.12
CA ILE A 389 0.20 28.12 24.35
C ILE A 389 -0.20 26.69 24.01
N LEU A 390 -0.04 25.77 24.96
CA LEU A 390 -0.84 24.55 25.00
C LEU A 390 -2.18 24.97 25.61
N THR A 391 -3.11 25.42 24.77
CA THR A 391 -4.52 25.34 25.12
C THR A 391 -4.98 23.94 24.76
N ASP A 392 -5.46 23.22 25.76
CA ASP A 392 -6.20 21.96 25.64
C ASP A 392 -7.13 21.99 24.43
N SER A 393 -6.81 21.21 23.41
CA SER A 393 -7.78 20.70 22.46
C SER A 393 -8.06 19.26 22.84
N SER A 394 -9.05 19.09 23.72
CA SER A 394 -9.76 17.83 23.88
C SER A 394 -10.62 17.57 22.64
N ILE A 395 -10.17 16.67 21.75
CA ILE A 395 -10.98 15.71 20.97
C ILE A 395 -10.15 14.44 20.80
#